data_AF-A0A816B4Q2-F1
#
_entry.id   AF-A0A816B4Q2-F1
#
_cell.length_a   1.000
_cell.length_b   1.000
_cell.length_c   1.000
_cell.angle_alpha   90.00
_cell.angle_beta   90.00
_cell.angle_gamma   90.00
#
_symmetry.space_group_name_H-M   'P 1'
#
loop_
_entity.id
_entity.type
_entity.pdbx_description
1 polymer ?
#
loop_
_entity_poly.entity_id
_entity_poly.type
_entity_poly.pdbx_seq_one_letter_code
_entity_poly.pdbx_strand_id
1 'polypeptide(L)'
;MVRRRNIHFLQKCLIKICMLTFLMMIGIILIDKRDRSFKKLTVVKLTSNFDEAVKLISRLRSNYSSIHGLRYRSMICTIVRNDHYIAEFLLRHIISGFSHIVVYDNNRISAGYDSNISAVLEPFIAAGVVTHVPWQQNTTELFLFEYQEIQAHECINKYGIHADWVAYFDIDEYFYFEKQNVSVNTLNDLLVELEQYPLCAIRIRWTYMYGEGTMLRPNRPLFESYPRICKAALQTKVLGRANNTIFHIPHEAFCKKYK
;
A
#
# COMPACT_ATOMS: atom_id res chain seq x y z
N MET A 1 -31.24 74.64 9.68
CA MET A 1 -31.93 73.44 9.14
C MET A 1 -30.99 72.35 8.57
N VAL A 2 -29.68 72.34 8.92
CA VAL A 2 -28.65 71.48 8.27
C VAL A 2 -28.29 70.23 9.10
N ARG A 3 -28.52 70.22 10.42
CA ARG A 3 -28.05 69.17 11.34
C ARG A 3 -28.86 67.85 11.28
N ARG A 4 -30.17 67.90 10.97
CA ARG A 4 -31.04 66.70 10.88
C ARG A 4 -30.84 65.87 9.61
N ARG A 5 -30.36 66.45 8.50
CA ARG A 5 -30.10 65.70 7.25
C ARG A 5 -28.85 64.81 7.35
N ASN A 6 -27.81 65.25 8.07
CA ASN A 6 -26.56 64.47 8.21
C ASN A 6 -26.71 63.21 9.06
N ILE A 7 -27.51 63.23 10.14
CA ILE A 7 -27.75 62.05 10.99
C ILE A 7 -28.50 60.96 10.22
N HIS A 8 -29.49 61.35 9.41
CA HIS A 8 -30.27 60.42 8.60
C HIS A 8 -29.45 59.78 7.47
N PHE A 9 -28.45 60.51 6.95
CA PHE A 9 -27.50 60.00 5.95
C PHE A 9 -26.49 59.04 6.58
N LEU A 10 -25.91 59.38 7.74
CA LEU A 10 -25.01 58.50 8.49
C LEU A 10 -25.68 57.20 8.92
N GLN A 11 -26.94 57.26 9.38
CA GLN A 11 -27.69 56.08 9.80
C GLN A 11 -28.00 55.14 8.61
N LYS A 12 -28.37 55.69 7.45
CA LYS A 12 -28.55 54.90 6.22
C LYS A 12 -27.24 54.30 5.70
N CYS A 13 -26.12 55.00 5.89
CA CYS A 13 -24.79 54.51 5.51
C CYS A 13 -24.34 53.37 6.43
N LEU A 14 -24.51 53.50 7.74
CA LEU A 14 -24.22 52.43 8.71
C LEU A 14 -25.04 51.16 8.45
N ILE A 15 -26.34 51.30 8.19
CA ILE A 15 -27.21 50.15 7.88
C ILE A 15 -26.75 49.45 6.60
N LYS A 16 -26.36 50.20 5.55
CA LYS A 16 -25.82 49.61 4.32
C LYS A 16 -24.50 48.89 4.56
N ILE A 17 -23.60 49.45 5.36
CA ILE A 17 -22.31 48.81 5.69
C ILE A 17 -22.54 47.52 6.49
N CYS A 18 -23.40 47.54 7.52
CA CYS A 18 -23.75 46.35 8.29
C CYS A 18 -24.44 45.27 7.45
N MET A 19 -25.30 45.65 6.49
CA MET A 19 -25.92 44.71 5.56
C MET A 19 -24.87 44.09 4.62
N LEU A 20 -23.90 44.87 4.14
CA LEU A 20 -22.86 44.38 3.24
C LEU A 20 -21.91 43.40 3.95
N THR A 21 -21.52 43.69 5.19
CA THR A 21 -20.66 42.80 5.98
C THR A 21 -21.40 41.50 6.37
N PHE A 22 -22.68 41.58 6.70
CA PHE A 22 -23.51 40.40 6.98
C PHE A 22 -23.64 39.48 5.76
N LEU A 23 -23.87 40.07 4.57
CA LEU A 23 -23.94 39.31 3.31
C LEU A 23 -22.60 38.67 2.94
N MET A 24 -21.47 39.35 3.16
CA MET A 24 -20.13 38.77 2.98
C MET A 24 -19.90 37.58 3.92
N MET A 25 -20.26 37.70 5.20
CA MET A 25 -20.09 36.60 6.17
C MET A 25 -20.94 35.38 5.80
N ILE A 26 -22.19 35.58 5.35
CA ILE A 26 -23.02 34.50 4.81
C ILE A 26 -22.36 33.88 3.58
N GLY A 27 -21.82 34.69 2.66
CA GLY A 27 -21.09 34.21 1.48
C GLY A 27 -19.91 33.32 1.85
N ILE A 28 -19.08 33.75 2.81
CA ILE A 28 -17.92 32.97 3.31
C ILE A 28 -18.39 31.65 3.93
N ILE A 29 -19.43 31.67 4.77
CA ILE A 29 -19.98 30.47 5.42
C ILE A 29 -20.57 29.50 4.38
N LEU A 30 -21.24 30.01 3.35
CA LEU A 30 -21.81 29.18 2.29
C LEU A 30 -20.72 28.56 1.40
N ILE A 31 -19.66 29.32 1.08
CA ILE A 31 -18.50 28.82 0.33
C ILE A 31 -17.77 27.74 1.15
N ASP A 32 -17.53 27.97 2.44
CA ASP A 32 -16.89 27.00 3.34
C ASP A 32 -17.74 25.73 3.53
N LYS A 33 -19.05 25.86 3.73
CA LYS A 33 -19.97 24.70 3.79
C LYS A 33 -19.97 23.91 2.48
N ARG A 34 -19.93 24.59 1.34
CA ARG A 34 -19.84 23.95 0.01
C ARG A 34 -18.51 23.22 -0.18
N ASP A 35 -17.38 23.82 0.20
CA ASP A 35 -16.06 23.18 0.11
C ASP A 35 -15.96 21.94 1.02
N ARG A 36 -16.47 22.03 2.26
CA ARG A 36 -16.57 20.85 3.16
C ARG A 36 -17.46 19.77 2.59
N SER A 37 -18.61 20.11 2.03
CA SER A 37 -19.53 19.15 1.41
C SER A 37 -18.90 18.49 0.17
N PHE A 38 -18.16 19.25 -0.63
CA PHE A 38 -17.47 18.74 -1.81
C PHE A 38 -16.31 17.81 -1.44
N LYS A 39 -15.48 18.20 -0.46
CA LYS A 39 -14.43 17.34 0.12
C LYS A 39 -15.04 16.05 0.68
N LYS A 40 -16.12 16.14 1.44
CA LYS A 40 -16.84 14.98 1.99
C LYS A 40 -17.36 14.06 0.88
N LEU A 41 -18.02 14.59 -0.14
CA LEU A 41 -18.54 13.81 -1.26
C LEU A 41 -17.42 13.13 -2.07
N THR A 42 -16.29 13.83 -2.27
CA THR A 42 -15.12 13.30 -2.98
C THR A 42 -14.47 12.16 -2.19
N VAL A 43 -14.30 12.32 -0.88
CA VAL A 43 -13.78 11.27 0.00
C VAL A 43 -14.72 10.06 0.05
N VAL A 44 -16.03 10.28 0.15
CA VAL A 44 -17.05 9.19 0.12
C VAL A 44 -17.04 8.45 -1.22
N LYS A 45 -16.89 9.15 -2.34
CA LYS A 45 -16.83 8.53 -3.67
C LYS A 45 -15.51 7.78 -3.93
N LEU A 46 -14.40 8.29 -3.39
CA LEU A 46 -13.10 7.63 -3.49
C LEU A 46 -13.05 6.34 -2.65
N THR A 47 -13.61 6.40 -1.43
CA THR A 47 -13.75 5.23 -0.55
C THR A 47 -14.70 4.18 -1.14
N SER A 48 -15.83 4.59 -1.74
CA SER A 48 -16.73 3.63 -2.40
C SER A 48 -16.09 2.92 -3.60
N ASN A 49 -15.31 3.63 -4.41
CA ASN A 49 -14.58 3.05 -5.54
C ASN A 49 -13.47 2.10 -5.08
N PHE A 50 -12.84 2.40 -3.94
CA PHE A 50 -11.85 1.55 -3.33
C PHE A 50 -12.47 0.26 -2.79
N ASP A 51 -13.61 0.34 -2.11
CA ASP A 51 -14.35 -0.82 -1.62
C ASP A 51 -14.82 -1.73 -2.77
N GLU A 52 -15.24 -1.16 -3.90
CA GLU A 52 -15.57 -1.92 -5.10
C GLU A 52 -14.35 -2.61 -5.72
N ALA A 53 -13.22 -1.91 -5.82
CA ALA A 53 -11.96 -2.47 -6.29
C ALA A 53 -11.49 -3.63 -5.38
N VAL A 54 -11.61 -3.45 -4.07
CA VAL A 54 -11.31 -4.45 -3.05
C VAL A 54 -12.24 -5.67 -3.17
N LYS A 55 -13.53 -5.47 -3.39
CA LYS A 55 -14.49 -6.56 -3.67
C LYS A 55 -14.15 -7.29 -4.97
N LEU A 56 -13.79 -6.58 -6.02
CA LEU A 56 -13.36 -7.16 -7.29
C LEU A 56 -12.09 -8.01 -7.10
N ILE A 57 -11.10 -7.46 -6.40
CA ILE A 57 -9.87 -8.16 -5.99
C ILE A 57 -10.20 -9.44 -5.22
N SER A 58 -11.13 -9.40 -4.27
CA SER A 58 -11.55 -10.56 -3.49
C SER A 58 -12.19 -11.65 -4.37
N ARG A 59 -12.94 -11.26 -5.42
CA ARG A 59 -13.47 -12.20 -6.44
C ARG A 59 -12.38 -12.74 -7.36
N LEU A 60 -11.41 -11.92 -7.75
CA LEU A 60 -10.27 -12.41 -8.54
C LEU A 60 -9.47 -13.46 -7.73
N ARG A 61 -9.34 -13.27 -6.41
CA ARG A 61 -8.67 -14.22 -5.51
C ARG A 61 -9.32 -15.61 -5.49
N SER A 62 -10.65 -15.73 -5.53
CA SER A 62 -11.30 -17.05 -5.48
C SER A 62 -10.92 -17.95 -6.66
N ASN A 63 -10.52 -17.36 -7.78
CA ASN A 63 -10.09 -18.10 -8.97
C ASN A 63 -8.68 -18.68 -8.84
N TYR A 64 -7.91 -18.24 -7.85
CA TYR A 64 -6.51 -18.65 -7.64
C TYR A 64 -6.35 -19.27 -6.26
N SER A 65 -7.04 -20.39 -6.06
CA SER A 65 -6.98 -21.18 -4.83
C SER A 65 -5.63 -21.89 -4.68
N SER A 66 -5.22 -22.20 -3.45
CA SER A 66 -4.05 -23.05 -3.21
C SER A 66 -4.20 -24.42 -3.87
N ILE A 67 -3.13 -24.93 -4.46
CA ILE A 67 -3.12 -26.28 -5.04
C ILE A 67 -2.95 -27.38 -3.97
N HIS A 68 -2.47 -27.02 -2.79
CA HIS A 68 -2.31 -27.94 -1.64
C HIS A 68 -3.42 -27.77 -0.59
N GLY A 69 -4.49 -27.02 -0.89
CA GLY A 69 -5.58 -26.76 0.05
C GLY A 69 -5.19 -25.83 1.22
N LEU A 70 -4.08 -25.10 1.10
CA LEU A 70 -3.68 -24.07 2.05
C LEU A 70 -4.55 -22.82 1.93
N ARG A 71 -4.47 -21.93 2.92
CA ARG A 71 -5.30 -20.72 2.98
C ARG A 71 -5.02 -19.75 1.83
N TYR A 72 -3.77 -19.70 1.38
CA TYR A 72 -3.31 -18.76 0.38
C TYR A 72 -2.57 -19.48 -0.74
N ARG A 73 -2.69 -18.94 -1.96
CA ARG A 73 -1.95 -19.45 -3.11
C ARG A 73 -0.52 -18.91 -3.11
N SER A 74 -0.39 -17.60 -2.93
CA SER A 74 0.88 -16.91 -2.85
C SER A 74 0.77 -15.76 -1.85
N MET A 75 1.83 -15.51 -1.10
CA MET A 75 1.85 -14.43 -0.14
C MET A 75 3.17 -13.65 -0.12
N ILE A 76 3.10 -12.43 0.40
CA ILE A 76 4.26 -11.56 0.65
C ILE A 76 4.40 -11.31 2.14
N CYS A 77 5.62 -11.39 2.62
CA CYS A 77 6.06 -10.80 3.88
C CYS A 77 6.75 -9.47 3.57
N THR A 78 6.37 -8.41 4.27
CA THR A 78 7.00 -7.10 4.13
C THR A 78 7.07 -6.39 5.48
N ILE A 79 8.09 -5.55 5.64
CA ILE A 79 8.28 -4.69 6.81
C ILE A 79 8.15 -3.25 6.34
N VAL A 80 7.32 -2.48 7.04
CA VAL A 80 6.96 -1.12 6.64
C VAL A 80 7.27 -0.15 7.76
N ARG A 81 7.88 0.98 7.39
CA ARG A 81 8.05 2.12 8.27
C ARG A 81 8.04 3.42 7.48
N ASN A 82 7.23 4.36 7.93
CA ASN A 82 7.11 5.72 7.39
C ASN A 82 6.95 5.78 5.86
N ASP A 83 6.21 4.82 5.31
CA ASP A 83 6.01 4.71 3.86
C ASP A 83 4.61 5.22 3.47
N HIS A 84 4.59 6.24 2.62
CA HIS A 84 3.35 6.87 2.13
C HIS A 84 2.73 6.14 0.94
N TYR A 85 3.42 5.15 0.36
CA TYR A 85 3.03 4.41 -0.83
C TYR A 85 2.55 2.97 -0.52
N ILE A 86 2.40 2.60 0.75
CA ILE A 86 1.93 1.27 1.17
C ILE A 86 0.63 0.83 0.47
N ALA A 87 -0.34 1.73 0.29
CA ALA A 87 -1.57 1.38 -0.42
C ALA A 87 -1.30 0.97 -1.88
N GLU A 88 -0.36 1.62 -2.55
CA GLU A 88 0.04 1.28 -3.91
C GLU A 88 0.81 -0.03 -3.97
N PHE A 89 1.74 -0.27 -3.03
CA PHE A 89 2.42 -1.55 -2.87
C PHE A 89 1.42 -2.71 -2.76
N LEU A 90 0.43 -2.57 -1.87
CA LEU A 90 -0.59 -3.59 -1.66
C LEU A 90 -1.39 -3.85 -2.93
N LEU A 91 -1.96 -2.78 -3.52
CA LEU A 91 -2.77 -2.89 -4.74
C LEU A 91 -2.00 -3.56 -5.88
N ARG A 92 -0.75 -3.15 -6.12
CA ARG A 92 0.05 -3.67 -7.23
C ARG A 92 0.34 -5.15 -7.09
N HIS A 93 0.77 -5.59 -5.91
CA HIS A 93 1.06 -7.00 -5.71
C HIS A 93 -0.19 -7.87 -5.79
N ILE A 94 -1.32 -7.37 -5.30
CA ILE A 94 -2.59 -8.07 -5.42
C ILE A 94 -3.03 -8.18 -6.89
N ILE A 95 -2.94 -7.08 -7.67
CA ILE A 95 -3.24 -7.08 -9.12
C ILE A 95 -2.27 -8.00 -9.88
N SER A 96 -1.00 -8.06 -9.47
CA SER A 96 -0.01 -8.97 -10.04
C SER A 96 -0.31 -10.45 -9.76
N GLY A 97 -1.19 -10.75 -8.80
CA GLY A 97 -1.68 -12.11 -8.52
C GLY A 97 -1.34 -12.65 -7.14
N PHE A 98 -0.75 -11.85 -6.23
CA PHE A 98 -0.56 -12.27 -4.85
C PHE A 98 -1.88 -12.33 -4.09
N SER A 99 -2.13 -13.44 -3.39
CA SER A 99 -3.39 -13.68 -2.71
C SER A 99 -3.47 -13.07 -1.30
N HIS A 100 -2.33 -12.81 -0.66
CA HIS A 100 -2.26 -12.23 0.67
C HIS A 100 -0.94 -11.51 0.94
N ILE A 101 -0.96 -10.48 1.80
CA ILE A 101 0.23 -9.72 2.20
C ILE A 101 0.23 -9.58 3.72
N VAL A 102 1.34 -9.94 4.36
CA VAL A 102 1.57 -9.71 5.78
C VAL A 102 2.45 -8.49 5.93
N VAL A 103 1.93 -7.47 6.62
CA VAL A 103 2.59 -6.21 6.87
C VAL A 103 3.06 -6.18 8.31
N TYR A 104 4.37 -6.30 8.52
CA TYR A 104 5.02 -5.98 9.80
C TYR A 104 5.17 -4.47 9.88
N ASP A 105 4.37 -3.87 10.77
CA ASP A 105 4.33 -2.43 10.95
C ASP A 105 5.36 -1.99 11.98
N ASN A 106 6.47 -1.47 11.45
CA ASN A 106 7.65 -1.06 12.18
C ASN A 106 7.63 0.46 12.47
N ASN A 107 6.46 1.10 12.43
CA ASN A 107 6.30 2.52 12.74
C ASN A 107 6.41 2.81 14.25
N ARG A 108 7.16 3.86 14.58
CA ARG A 108 7.42 4.33 15.96
C ARG A 108 6.38 5.34 16.41
N ILE A 109 5.12 4.91 16.45
CA ILE A 109 3.98 5.78 16.77
C ILE A 109 4.06 6.29 18.21
N SER A 110 4.36 5.41 19.17
CA SER A 110 4.44 5.75 20.60
C SER A 110 5.56 6.72 20.93
N ALA A 111 6.66 6.68 20.17
CA ALA A 111 7.77 7.62 20.29
C ALA A 111 7.56 8.92 19.47
N GLY A 112 6.45 9.04 18.73
CA GLY A 112 6.07 10.26 18.01
C GLY A 112 6.85 10.55 16.73
N TYR A 113 7.53 9.56 16.14
CA TYR A 113 8.38 9.77 14.95
C TYR A 113 7.70 9.44 13.63
N ASP A 114 6.73 8.53 13.63
CA ASP A 114 6.15 7.98 12.41
C ASP A 114 4.62 8.10 12.41
N SER A 115 4.01 7.98 11.24
CA SER A 115 2.55 8.10 11.05
C SER A 115 1.83 6.76 11.22
N ASN A 116 0.63 6.80 11.80
CA ASN A 116 -0.21 5.60 11.94
C ASN A 116 -0.78 5.20 10.58
N ILE A 117 -0.48 3.97 10.15
CA ILE A 117 -0.93 3.42 8.86
C ILE A 117 -2.20 2.54 8.97
N SER A 118 -2.74 2.29 10.17
CA SER A 118 -3.88 1.39 10.38
C SER A 118 -5.10 1.78 9.53
N ALA A 119 -5.39 3.07 9.42
CA ALA A 119 -6.50 3.55 8.59
C ALA A 119 -6.30 3.28 7.08
N VAL A 120 -5.05 3.24 6.62
CA VAL A 120 -4.71 2.91 5.23
C VAL A 120 -4.84 1.40 4.99
N LEU A 121 -4.48 0.59 5.99
CA LEU A 121 -4.56 -0.88 5.89
C LEU A 121 -5.98 -1.43 6.07
N GLU A 122 -6.85 -0.72 6.79
CA GLU A 122 -8.17 -1.21 7.19
C GLU A 122 -8.95 -1.89 6.06
N PRO A 123 -9.11 -1.29 4.88
CA PRO A 123 -10.04 -1.89 3.93
C PRO A 123 -9.43 -3.13 3.26
N PHE A 124 -8.09 -3.24 3.22
CA PHE A 124 -7.41 -4.46 2.80
C PHE A 124 -7.51 -5.58 3.86
N ILE A 125 -7.47 -5.22 5.14
CA ILE A 125 -7.71 -6.16 6.25
C ILE A 125 -9.16 -6.66 6.20
N ALA A 126 -10.14 -5.76 6.02
CA ALA A 126 -11.55 -6.09 5.89
C ALA A 126 -11.83 -7.02 4.70
N ALA A 127 -11.06 -6.87 3.60
CA ALA A 127 -11.10 -7.78 2.46
C ALA A 127 -10.47 -9.16 2.70
N GLY A 128 -9.71 -9.30 3.79
CA GLY A 128 -8.91 -10.48 4.10
C GLY A 128 -7.70 -10.67 3.20
N VAL A 129 -7.21 -9.62 2.54
CA VAL A 129 -5.99 -9.69 1.68
C VAL A 129 -4.75 -9.18 2.39
N VAL A 130 -4.90 -8.54 3.56
CA VAL A 130 -3.80 -8.10 4.40
C VAL A 130 -3.93 -8.63 5.82
N THR A 131 -2.80 -9.05 6.40
CA THR A 131 -2.63 -9.19 7.85
C THR A 131 -1.72 -8.07 8.33
N HIS A 132 -2.18 -7.27 9.29
CA HIS A 132 -1.39 -6.24 9.95
C HIS A 132 -0.80 -6.80 11.24
N VAL A 133 0.53 -6.73 11.36
CA VAL A 133 1.29 -7.16 12.55
C VAL A 133 1.94 -5.93 13.16
N PRO A 134 1.31 -5.31 14.18
CA PRO A 134 1.91 -4.16 14.87
C PRO A 134 3.21 -4.58 15.56
N TRP A 135 4.29 -3.87 15.26
CA TRP A 135 5.56 -4.00 15.97
C TRP A 135 5.86 -2.69 16.69
N GLN A 136 5.32 -2.55 17.90
CA GLN A 136 5.44 -1.33 18.68
C GLN A 136 6.87 -1.16 19.17
N GLN A 137 7.52 -0.09 18.72
CA GLN A 137 8.84 0.29 19.19
C GLN A 137 8.72 1.48 20.16
N ASN A 138 9.12 1.25 21.39
CA ASN A 138 9.23 2.32 22.41
C ASN A 138 10.66 2.87 22.49
N THR A 139 11.40 2.88 21.38
CA THR A 139 12.79 3.33 21.33
C THR A 139 12.95 4.49 20.34
N THR A 140 13.90 5.38 20.63
CA THR A 140 14.31 6.47 19.74
C THR A 140 15.35 6.01 18.70
N GLU A 141 15.99 4.87 18.95
CA GLU A 141 17.04 4.31 18.09
C GLU A 141 16.45 3.69 16.81
N LEU A 142 17.17 3.88 15.70
CA LEU A 142 16.82 3.23 14.43
C LEU A 142 17.26 1.77 14.53
N PHE A 143 16.39 0.87 14.06
CA PHE A 143 16.66 -0.55 14.06
C PHE A 143 17.91 -0.90 13.23
N LEU A 144 18.78 -1.73 13.80
CA LEU A 144 19.87 -2.38 13.07
C LEU A 144 19.32 -3.38 12.05
N PHE A 145 20.06 -3.62 10.97
CA PHE A 145 19.71 -4.57 9.92
C PHE A 145 19.30 -5.96 10.45
N GLU A 146 19.97 -6.44 11.50
CA GLU A 146 19.73 -7.76 12.12
C GLU A 146 18.26 -7.99 12.52
N TYR A 147 17.57 -6.95 12.96
CA TYR A 147 16.16 -7.07 13.35
C TYR A 147 15.19 -7.10 12.17
N GLN A 148 15.57 -6.53 11.02
CA GLN A 148 14.77 -6.69 9.80
C GLN A 148 14.79 -8.15 9.35
N GLU A 149 15.96 -8.80 9.43
CA GLU A 149 16.08 -10.24 9.16
C GLU A 149 15.24 -11.06 10.13
N ILE A 150 15.29 -10.77 11.43
CA ILE A 150 14.46 -11.46 12.45
C ILE A 150 12.98 -11.34 12.12
N GLN A 151 12.48 -10.13 11.84
CA GLN A 151 11.07 -9.90 11.52
C GLN A 151 10.65 -10.62 10.24
N ALA A 152 11.50 -10.59 9.22
CA ALA A 152 11.26 -11.26 7.97
C ALA A 152 11.23 -12.79 8.16
N HIS A 153 12.15 -13.34 8.94
CA HIS A 153 12.17 -14.76 9.29
C HIS A 153 10.95 -15.15 10.11
N GLU A 154 10.55 -14.34 11.09
CA GLU A 154 9.34 -14.56 11.87
C GLU A 154 8.12 -14.59 10.95
N CYS A 155 8.01 -13.63 10.02
CA CYS A 155 6.90 -13.57 9.08
C CYS A 155 6.83 -14.84 8.21
N ILE A 156 7.94 -15.22 7.58
CA ILE A 156 7.99 -16.39 6.71
C ILE A 156 7.69 -17.67 7.49
N ASN A 157 8.28 -17.85 8.68
CA ASN A 157 8.08 -19.06 9.48
C ASN A 157 6.65 -19.17 10.03
N LYS A 158 6.08 -18.05 10.50
CA LYS A 158 4.77 -18.02 11.13
C LYS A 158 3.63 -18.08 10.12
N TYR A 159 3.73 -17.32 9.03
CA TYR A 159 2.63 -17.17 8.08
C TYR A 159 2.84 -17.96 6.78
N GLY A 160 4.09 -18.22 6.38
CA GLY A 160 4.40 -18.93 5.15
C GLY A 160 3.81 -20.33 5.09
N ILE A 161 3.63 -21.01 6.23
CA ILE A 161 2.98 -22.32 6.33
C ILE A 161 1.52 -22.33 5.82
N HIS A 162 0.91 -21.16 5.68
CA HIS A 162 -0.46 -21.00 5.19
C HIS A 162 -0.54 -20.69 3.68
N ALA A 163 0.58 -20.72 2.97
CA ALA A 163 0.64 -20.42 1.54
C ALA A 163 1.42 -21.48 0.74
N ASP A 164 1.04 -21.72 -0.53
CA ASP A 164 1.88 -22.56 -1.41
C ASP A 164 3.23 -21.91 -1.69
N TRP A 165 3.21 -20.58 -1.85
CA TRP A 165 4.36 -19.76 -2.19
C TRP A 165 4.45 -18.52 -1.28
N VAL A 166 5.64 -18.21 -0.80
CA VAL A 166 5.94 -17.04 0.01
C VAL A 166 7.16 -16.30 -0.54
N ALA A 167 7.08 -14.98 -0.57
CA ALA A 167 8.17 -14.08 -0.89
C ALA A 167 8.36 -13.06 0.23
N TYR A 168 9.57 -12.51 0.31
CA TYR A 168 9.84 -11.29 1.07
C TYR A 168 10.11 -10.15 0.09
N PHE A 169 9.44 -9.03 0.28
CA PHE A 169 9.67 -7.80 -0.48
C PHE A 169 9.79 -6.62 0.48
N ASP A 170 10.76 -5.76 0.22
CA ASP A 170 10.80 -4.44 0.82
C ASP A 170 9.72 -3.56 0.18
N ILE A 171 9.29 -2.52 0.90
CA ILE A 171 8.07 -1.76 0.54
C ILE A 171 8.18 -1.02 -0.81
N ASP A 172 9.39 -0.83 -1.29
CA ASP A 172 9.73 -0.18 -2.54
C ASP A 172 10.03 -1.13 -3.71
N GLU A 173 9.89 -2.43 -3.46
CA GLU A 173 10.13 -3.47 -4.43
C GLU A 173 8.81 -3.95 -5.00
N TYR A 174 8.80 -4.16 -6.32
CA TYR A 174 7.58 -4.50 -7.02
C TYR A 174 7.81 -5.72 -7.89
N PHE A 175 6.93 -6.72 -7.73
CA PHE A 175 6.88 -7.83 -8.66
C PHE A 175 6.36 -7.35 -10.02
N TYR A 176 7.22 -7.44 -11.03
CA TYR A 176 6.89 -7.14 -12.41
C TYR A 176 7.26 -8.31 -13.31
N PHE A 177 6.32 -8.70 -14.17
CA PHE A 177 6.57 -9.63 -15.27
C PHE A 177 6.35 -8.89 -16.59
N GLU A 178 7.36 -8.93 -17.45
CA GLU A 178 7.24 -8.37 -18.80
C GLU A 178 6.39 -9.32 -19.64
N LYS A 179 5.31 -8.81 -20.25
CA LYS A 179 4.46 -9.59 -21.14
C LYS A 179 5.26 -10.02 -22.37
N GLN A 180 5.89 -11.19 -22.30
CA GLN A 180 6.62 -11.77 -23.43
C GLN A 180 5.69 -12.58 -24.34
N ASN A 181 4.58 -13.12 -23.80
CA ASN A 181 3.55 -13.85 -24.53
C ASN A 181 2.15 -13.53 -23.96
N VAL A 182 1.12 -13.63 -24.80
CA VAL A 182 -0.29 -13.28 -24.49
C VAL A 182 -0.92 -14.21 -23.42
N SER A 183 -0.32 -15.38 -23.16
CA SER A 183 -0.89 -16.44 -22.28
C SER A 183 -0.67 -16.23 -20.78
N VAL A 184 0.41 -15.53 -20.37
CA VAL A 184 0.72 -15.29 -18.95
C VAL A 184 0.34 -13.86 -18.59
N ASN A 185 -0.79 -13.71 -17.88
CA ASN A 185 -1.34 -12.40 -17.50
C ASN A 185 -1.18 -12.08 -16.01
N THR A 186 -0.81 -13.06 -15.19
CA THR A 186 -0.64 -12.92 -13.74
C THR A 186 0.47 -13.84 -13.21
N LEU A 187 0.92 -13.61 -11.98
CA LEU A 187 1.76 -14.54 -11.23
C LEU A 187 1.15 -15.95 -11.21
N ASN A 188 -0.17 -16.07 -11.08
CA ASN A 188 -0.81 -17.37 -10.97
C ASN A 188 -0.71 -18.19 -12.26
N ASP A 189 -0.80 -17.54 -13.43
CA ASP A 189 -0.59 -18.20 -14.71
C ASP A 189 0.85 -18.75 -14.82
N LEU A 190 1.82 -17.93 -14.39
CA LEU A 190 3.23 -18.34 -14.33
C LEU A 190 3.43 -19.52 -13.36
N LEU A 191 2.80 -19.49 -12.19
CA LEU A 191 2.90 -20.58 -11.22
C LEU A 191 2.31 -21.88 -11.78
N VAL A 192 1.16 -21.82 -12.47
CA VAL A 192 0.57 -23.03 -13.09
C VAL A 192 1.54 -23.69 -14.09
N GLU A 193 2.27 -22.91 -14.87
CA GLU A 193 3.30 -23.43 -15.79
C GLU A 193 4.51 -24.01 -15.03
N LEU A 194 5.04 -23.27 -14.05
CA LEU A 194 6.25 -23.65 -13.33
C LEU A 194 6.07 -24.84 -12.39
N GLU A 195 4.87 -25.05 -11.89
CA GLU A 195 4.57 -26.14 -10.95
C GLU A 195 4.56 -27.54 -11.58
N GLN A 196 4.67 -27.62 -12.90
CA GLN A 196 4.94 -28.87 -13.61
C GLN A 196 6.34 -29.42 -13.31
N TYR A 197 7.21 -28.59 -12.73
CA TYR A 197 8.57 -28.94 -12.34
C TYR A 197 8.70 -29.06 -10.81
N PRO A 198 9.60 -29.91 -10.28
CA PRO A 198 9.82 -30.10 -8.85
C PRO A 198 10.63 -28.95 -8.21
N LEU A 199 10.15 -27.72 -8.39
CA LEU A 199 10.78 -26.50 -7.89
C LEU A 199 10.41 -26.26 -6.43
N CYS A 200 11.42 -25.98 -5.60
CA CYS A 200 11.19 -25.42 -4.27
C CYS A 200 11.12 -23.89 -4.31
N ALA A 201 11.79 -23.22 -5.24
CA ALA A 201 11.90 -21.78 -5.28
C ALA A 201 12.09 -21.25 -6.70
N ILE A 202 11.65 -20.01 -6.91
CA ILE A 202 11.76 -19.24 -8.14
C ILE A 202 12.58 -17.99 -7.81
N ARG A 203 13.69 -17.79 -8.52
CA ARG A 203 14.45 -16.55 -8.45
C ARG A 203 13.84 -15.52 -9.38
N ILE A 204 13.52 -14.36 -8.83
CA ILE A 204 12.94 -13.23 -9.52
C ILE A 204 14.03 -12.18 -9.61
N ARG A 205 14.28 -11.63 -10.81
CA ARG A 205 15.24 -10.52 -10.93
C ARG A 205 14.75 -9.36 -10.08
N TRP A 206 15.66 -8.78 -9.32
CA TRP A 206 15.31 -7.66 -8.45
C TRP A 206 14.90 -6.45 -9.30
N THR A 207 13.70 -5.95 -9.01
CA THR A 207 13.10 -4.78 -9.64
C THR A 207 12.59 -3.85 -8.57
N TYR A 208 13.08 -2.61 -8.60
CA TYR A 208 12.69 -1.56 -7.67
C TYR A 208 12.28 -0.32 -8.48
N MET A 209 11.28 0.41 -7.96
CA MET A 209 10.71 1.54 -8.71
C MET A 209 11.57 2.80 -8.64
N TYR A 210 12.47 2.93 -7.68
CA TYR A 210 13.30 4.14 -7.53
C TYR A 210 14.49 4.26 -8.50
N GLY A 211 14.69 3.32 -9.43
CA GLY A 211 16.03 3.05 -9.95
C GLY A 211 16.71 4.05 -10.89
N GLU A 212 16.10 5.18 -11.21
CA GLU A 212 16.83 6.30 -11.82
C GLU A 212 17.17 7.43 -10.84
N GLY A 213 16.80 7.30 -9.56
CA GLY A 213 17.05 8.31 -8.51
C GLY A 213 16.33 9.64 -8.68
N THR A 214 15.75 9.90 -9.86
CA THR A 214 15.06 11.15 -10.19
C THR A 214 13.55 10.94 -10.06
N MET A 215 12.96 11.55 -9.03
CA MET A 215 11.52 11.66 -8.88
C MET A 215 10.98 12.62 -9.95
N LEU A 216 10.23 12.10 -10.93
CA LEU A 216 9.71 12.90 -12.05
C LEU A 216 8.51 13.75 -11.66
N ARG A 217 7.69 13.29 -10.71
CA ARG A 217 6.45 13.96 -10.28
C ARG A 217 6.24 13.85 -8.77
N PRO A 218 6.76 14.78 -7.96
CA PRO A 218 6.54 14.75 -6.51
C PRO A 218 5.05 14.84 -6.16
N ASN A 219 4.65 14.20 -5.06
CA ASN A 219 3.28 14.15 -4.54
C ASN A 219 2.25 13.47 -5.46
N ARG A 220 2.69 12.56 -6.32
CA ARG A 220 1.83 11.69 -7.13
C ARG A 220 2.05 10.23 -6.72
N PRO A 221 1.15 9.29 -7.10
CA PRO A 221 1.39 7.86 -6.95
C PRO A 221 2.78 7.48 -7.48
N LEU A 222 3.40 6.46 -6.88
CA LEU A 222 4.79 6.07 -7.11
C LEU A 222 5.08 5.85 -8.59
N PHE A 223 4.15 5.34 -9.38
CA PHE A 223 4.33 5.16 -10.82
C PHE A 223 4.31 6.45 -11.65
N GLU A 224 3.59 7.48 -11.20
CA GLU A 224 3.69 8.79 -11.83
C GLU A 224 5.01 9.47 -11.45
N SER A 225 5.44 9.26 -10.21
CA SER A 225 6.70 9.74 -9.66
C SER A 225 7.91 9.03 -10.28
N TYR A 226 7.78 7.74 -10.59
CA TYR A 226 8.80 6.83 -11.10
C TYR A 226 8.19 5.83 -12.11
N PRO A 227 7.93 6.26 -13.36
CA PRO A 227 7.27 5.42 -14.36
C PRO A 227 8.17 4.34 -14.96
N ARG A 228 9.48 4.38 -14.67
CA ARG A 228 10.47 3.44 -15.22
C ARG A 228 10.84 2.40 -14.17
N ILE A 229 10.70 1.13 -14.53
CA ILE A 229 11.16 0.00 -13.72
C ILE A 229 12.64 -0.22 -14.03
N CYS A 230 13.47 -0.22 -13.00
CA CYS A 230 14.87 -0.57 -13.13
C CYS A 230 15.06 -2.03 -12.74
N LYS A 231 15.58 -2.82 -13.69
CA LYS A 231 16.00 -4.19 -13.45
C LYS A 231 17.43 -4.14 -12.92
N ALA A 232 17.64 -4.52 -11.66
CA ALA A 232 18.99 -4.70 -11.16
C ALA A 232 19.62 -5.93 -11.82
N ALA A 233 20.85 -5.80 -12.30
CA ALA A 233 21.50 -6.87 -13.06
C ALA A 233 21.97 -8.06 -12.18
N LEU A 234 22.17 -7.85 -10.87
CA LEU A 234 22.92 -8.78 -10.02
C LEU A 234 22.19 -9.26 -8.77
N GLN A 235 21.09 -8.62 -8.36
CA GLN A 235 20.33 -9.06 -7.19
C GLN A 235 19.03 -9.75 -7.61
N THR A 236 18.59 -10.67 -6.76
CA THR A 236 17.32 -11.39 -6.94
C THR A 236 16.49 -11.32 -5.68
N LYS A 237 15.18 -11.43 -5.84
CA LYS A 237 14.24 -11.80 -4.79
C LYS A 237 13.80 -13.23 -5.03
N VAL A 238 13.23 -13.86 -4.02
CA VAL A 238 12.84 -15.28 -4.10
C VAL A 238 11.38 -15.45 -3.74
N LEU A 239 10.69 -16.22 -4.58
CA LEU A 239 9.39 -16.81 -4.26
C LEU A 239 9.61 -18.29 -3.99
N GLY A 240 9.50 -18.71 -2.73
CA GLY A 240 9.78 -20.08 -2.29
C GLY A 240 8.54 -20.79 -1.78
N ARG A 241 8.54 -22.12 -1.84
CA ARG A 241 7.53 -22.94 -1.17
C ARG A 241 7.90 -23.05 0.30
N ALA A 242 7.12 -22.45 1.19
CA ALA A 242 7.47 -22.32 2.61
C ALA A 242 7.91 -23.66 3.26
N ASN A 243 7.22 -24.75 2.92
CA ASN A 243 7.52 -26.06 3.47
C ASN A 243 8.80 -26.71 2.91
N ASN A 244 9.23 -26.34 1.71
CA ASN A 244 10.34 -26.99 1.00
C ASN A 244 11.56 -26.09 0.80
N THR A 245 11.52 -24.86 1.31
CA THR A 245 12.55 -23.85 1.10
C THR A 245 13.17 -23.41 2.43
N ILE A 246 14.48 -23.23 2.42
CA ILE A 246 15.26 -22.54 3.46
C ILE A 246 15.51 -21.13 2.92
N PHE A 247 14.93 -20.12 3.56
CA PHE A 247 15.12 -18.72 3.17
C PHE A 247 16.39 -18.16 3.83
N HIS A 248 17.22 -17.52 3.02
CA HIS A 248 18.32 -16.67 3.44
C HIS A 248 17.94 -15.25 3.03
N ILE A 249 17.16 -14.62 3.91
CA ILE A 249 16.51 -13.34 3.65
C ILE A 249 17.59 -12.25 3.50
N PRO A 250 17.39 -11.25 2.61
CA PRO A 250 16.20 -11.04 1.77
C PRO A 250 16.30 -11.60 0.34
N HIS A 251 17.43 -12.17 -0.05
CA HIS A 251 17.76 -12.36 -1.48
C HIS A 251 17.92 -13.80 -1.95
N GLU A 252 18.05 -14.75 -1.02
CA GLU A 252 18.43 -16.12 -1.34
C GLU A 252 17.49 -17.14 -0.73
N ALA A 253 17.38 -18.29 -1.38
CA ALA A 253 16.74 -19.45 -0.80
C ALA A 253 17.27 -20.73 -1.43
N PHE A 254 17.24 -21.80 -0.63
CA PHE A 254 17.73 -23.12 -1.01
C PHE A 254 16.63 -24.15 -0.80
N CYS A 255 16.60 -25.20 -1.63
CA CYS A 255 15.70 -26.31 -1.36
C CYS A 255 16.15 -27.04 -0.09
N LYS A 256 15.21 -27.33 0.80
CA LYS A 256 15.44 -28.33 1.84
C LYS A 256 15.83 -29.62 1.12
N LYS A 257 16.99 -30.19 1.46
CA LYS A 257 17.35 -31.52 0.94
C LYS A 257 16.20 -32.47 1.33
N TYR A 258 15.66 -33.20 0.37
CA TYR A 258 14.83 -34.36 0.65
C TYR A 258 15.68 -35.27 1.57
N LYS A 259 15.23 -35.46 2.80
CA LYS A 259 15.81 -36.48 3.69
C LYS A 259 15.34 -37.85 3.22
#